data_AF-A0AAE1H6L0-F1
#
_entry.id   AF-A0AAE1H6L0-F1
#
_cell.length_a   1.000
_cell.length_b   1.000
_cell.length_c   1.000
_cell.angle_alpha   90.00
_cell.angle_beta   90.00
_cell.angle_gamma   90.00
#
_symmetry.space_group_name_H-M   'P 1'
#
loop_
_entity.id
_entity.type
_entity.pdbx_description
1 polymer ?
#
loop_
_entity_poly.entity_id
_entity_poly.type
_entity_poly.pdbx_seq_one_letter_code
_entity_poly.pdbx_strand_id
1 'polypeptide(L)'
;MYRLYQQEPDNPPVSLSTYTKQFKLTGLKIHPPQTDGCDTCDALDISMKGAGDDLQRSLKIEKEMHLRRAEKAYELKKKAKAAAKQDPTSRVLVMDLQQCLPTPHLKCKKIYYSRQLYVLNFTIYDCTTGLTHCYMWSEVEGNRGSNEISTCLLQHILKNVPDGVTKLTIFSDCCAGQNRNSTICMTNFIVLQEHPSIQEINHIFLIPGHTFMPEVDGKHAVIEKYKKRLEKINVPDEWYTAVKQAGMTDPTNFPDGKFKVTHVTSFYDVASLAKEELVRRKKCTDKEPLNYLDTHWWKYSRNNIGMVHVKSSFSEEAEFRTLSFLRRGVRADRLPPLLPCLQALPAVRPISEQKKKDLISLLCYLNKEFHSFYHNLPVSGSAQELHPDSPLMAEEDEDDPTD
;
A
#
# COMPACT_ATOMS: atom_id res chain seq x y z
N MET A 1 -13.56 22.95 5.81
CA MET A 1 -13.49 24.15 6.69
C MET A 1 -14.86 24.70 7.06
N TYR A 2 -15.68 25.29 6.17
CA TYR A 2 -17.02 25.78 6.59
C TYR A 2 -17.93 24.71 7.20
N ARG A 3 -17.97 23.50 6.62
CA ARG A 3 -18.71 22.37 7.21
C ARG A 3 -18.19 21.96 8.60
N LEU A 4 -16.90 22.11 8.86
CA LEU A 4 -16.29 21.82 10.17
C LEU A 4 -16.60 22.95 11.17
N TYR A 5 -16.56 24.20 10.72
CA TYR A 5 -16.99 25.36 11.51
C TYR A 5 -18.43 25.21 12.01
N GLN A 6 -19.33 24.69 11.15
CA GLN A 6 -20.73 24.42 11.52
C GLN A 6 -20.92 23.23 12.47
N GLN A 7 -19.91 22.37 12.62
CA GLN A 7 -19.97 21.20 13.49
C GLN A 7 -19.51 21.50 14.92
N GLU A 8 -18.89 22.66 15.16
CA GLU A 8 -18.46 23.05 16.49
C GLU A 8 -19.57 23.74 17.29
N PRO A 9 -19.93 23.24 18.49
CA PRO A 9 -21.07 23.73 19.25
C PRO A 9 -20.97 25.20 19.66
N ASP A 10 -19.75 25.69 19.88
CA ASP A 10 -19.48 27.05 20.37
C ASP A 10 -19.42 28.09 19.24
N ASN A 11 -19.47 27.66 17.97
CA ASN A 11 -19.39 28.59 16.85
C ASN A 11 -20.73 29.26 16.57
N PRO A 12 -20.76 30.59 16.40
CA PRO A 12 -21.98 31.28 16.02
C PRO A 12 -22.43 30.82 14.63
N PRO A 13 -23.74 30.64 14.39
CA PRO A 13 -24.24 30.28 13.07
C PRO A 13 -24.04 31.45 12.11
N VAL A 14 -23.11 31.31 11.18
CA VAL A 14 -22.85 32.30 10.12
C VAL A 14 -23.12 31.70 8.74
N SER A 15 -23.52 32.53 7.78
CA SER A 15 -23.68 32.10 6.39
C SER A 15 -22.34 31.77 5.74
N LEU A 16 -22.35 30.92 4.71
CA LEU A 16 -21.14 30.59 3.94
C LEU A 16 -20.46 31.83 3.36
N SER A 17 -21.23 32.84 2.94
CA SER A 17 -20.68 34.07 2.39
C SER A 17 -19.94 34.88 3.46
N THR A 18 -20.54 35.00 4.66
CA THR A 18 -19.93 35.66 5.82
C THR A 18 -18.66 34.92 6.25
N TYR A 19 -18.71 33.59 6.38
CA TYR A 19 -17.54 32.77 6.70
C TYR A 19 -16.43 32.97 5.68
N THR A 20 -16.75 32.91 4.39
CA THR A 20 -15.77 33.05 3.31
C THR A 20 -15.13 34.44 3.32
N LYS A 21 -15.91 35.49 3.57
CA LYS A 21 -15.40 36.87 3.69
C LYS A 21 -14.43 37.00 4.86
N GLN A 22 -14.80 36.51 6.04
CA GLN A 22 -13.93 36.55 7.22
C GLN A 22 -12.68 35.69 7.05
N PHE A 23 -12.84 34.49 6.49
CA PHE A 23 -11.73 33.60 6.19
C PHE A 23 -10.71 34.26 5.26
N LYS A 24 -11.15 34.97 4.21
CA LYS A 24 -10.26 35.74 3.31
C LYS A 24 -9.53 36.88 4.03
N LEU A 25 -10.16 37.53 5.02
CA LEU A 25 -9.54 38.60 5.81
C LEU A 25 -8.42 38.10 6.73
N THR A 26 -8.46 36.83 7.15
CA THR A 26 -7.37 36.25 7.98
C THR A 26 -6.04 36.12 7.26
N GLY A 27 -6.02 36.22 5.92
CA GLY A 27 -4.83 35.97 5.10
C GLY A 27 -4.38 34.50 5.07
N LEU A 28 -5.11 33.59 5.75
CA LEU A 28 -4.83 32.17 5.75
C LEU A 28 -5.15 31.57 4.37
N LYS A 29 -4.12 31.05 3.71
CA LYS A 29 -4.28 30.28 2.48
C LYS A 29 -4.53 28.82 2.86
N ILE A 30 -5.65 28.26 2.41
CA ILE A 30 -5.81 26.80 2.40
C ILE A 30 -4.94 26.33 1.25
N HIS A 31 -3.74 25.86 1.58
CA HIS A 31 -2.99 25.09 0.62
C HIS A 31 -3.76 23.79 0.38
N PRO A 32 -4.01 23.40 -0.88
CA PRO A 32 -4.38 22.02 -1.12
C PRO A 32 -3.31 21.13 -0.45
N PRO A 33 -3.69 19.96 0.08
CA PRO A 33 -2.69 18.98 0.49
C PRO A 33 -1.67 18.85 -0.66
N GLN A 34 -0.38 18.83 -0.35
CA GLN A 34 0.62 18.41 -1.34
C GLN A 34 0.28 16.97 -1.69
N THR A 35 -0.47 16.77 -2.76
CA THR A 35 -0.61 15.49 -3.42
C THR A 35 0.62 15.33 -4.28
N ASP A 36 1.22 14.14 -4.27
CA ASP A 36 2.21 13.79 -5.28
C ASP A 36 1.60 14.08 -6.67
N GLY A 37 2.41 14.69 -7.54
CA GLY A 37 1.99 14.97 -8.91
C GLY A 37 1.50 13.69 -9.59
N CYS A 38 0.52 13.80 -10.47
CA CYS A 38 0.14 12.66 -11.28
C CYS A 38 0.97 12.68 -12.57
N ASP A 39 1.90 11.74 -12.68
CA ASP A 39 2.77 11.58 -13.86
C ASP A 39 1.97 11.54 -15.16
N THR A 40 0.79 10.90 -15.17
CA THR A 40 -0.10 10.87 -16.34
C THR A 40 -0.62 12.27 -16.68
N CYS A 41 -1.06 13.05 -15.69
CA CYS A 41 -1.53 14.42 -15.95
C CYS A 41 -0.38 15.31 -16.41
N ASP A 42 0.79 15.18 -15.79
CA ASP A 42 1.96 15.98 -16.13
C ASP A 42 2.46 15.65 -17.55
N ALA A 43 2.50 14.37 -17.92
CA ALA A 43 2.83 13.92 -19.27
C ALA A 43 1.82 14.47 -20.29
N LEU A 44 0.51 14.35 -20.04
CA LEU A 44 -0.53 14.89 -20.91
C LEU A 44 -0.41 16.42 -21.05
N ASP A 45 -0.13 17.14 -19.96
CA ASP A 45 0.06 18.59 -19.96
C ASP A 45 1.28 19.02 -20.77
N ILE A 46 2.37 18.25 -20.72
CA ILE A 46 3.55 18.47 -21.55
C ILE A 46 3.23 18.15 -23.02
N SER A 47 2.60 17.02 -23.32
CA SER A 47 2.24 16.62 -24.68
C SER A 47 1.26 17.59 -25.35
N MET A 48 0.41 18.28 -24.57
CA MET A 48 -0.47 19.33 -25.08
C MET A 48 0.28 20.62 -25.45
N LYS A 49 1.48 20.87 -24.90
CA LYS A 49 2.30 22.04 -25.25
C LYS A 49 3.00 21.79 -26.59
N GLY A 50 2.43 22.35 -27.66
CA GLY A 50 2.96 22.24 -29.02
C GLY A 50 2.26 21.21 -29.91
N ALA A 51 1.19 20.58 -29.41
CA ALA A 51 0.29 19.77 -30.23
C ALA A 51 -0.61 20.66 -31.11
N GLY A 52 -0.91 20.21 -32.33
CA GLY A 52 -1.94 20.83 -33.17
C GLY A 52 -3.36 20.62 -32.59
N ASP A 53 -4.33 21.39 -33.07
CA ASP A 53 -5.67 21.50 -32.47
C ASP A 53 -6.38 20.15 -32.25
N ASP A 54 -6.35 19.25 -33.24
CA ASP A 54 -7.00 17.94 -33.15
C ASP A 54 -6.35 17.03 -32.09
N LEU A 55 -5.02 16.97 -32.07
CA LEU A 55 -4.28 16.20 -31.07
C LEU A 55 -4.50 16.80 -29.68
N GLN A 56 -4.47 18.12 -29.54
CA GLN A 56 -4.72 18.79 -28.27
C GLN A 56 -6.13 18.49 -27.75
N ARG A 57 -7.14 18.43 -28.63
CA ARG A 57 -8.51 18.05 -28.26
C ARG A 57 -8.57 16.61 -27.75
N SER A 58 -7.90 15.67 -28.42
CA SER A 58 -7.86 14.27 -27.99
C SER A 58 -7.20 14.07 -26.62
N LEU A 59 -6.06 14.73 -26.38
CA LEU A 59 -5.33 14.68 -25.10
C LEU A 59 -6.14 15.30 -23.94
N LYS A 60 -6.91 16.37 -24.21
CA LYS A 60 -7.84 16.94 -23.22
C LYS A 60 -8.93 15.95 -22.81
N ILE A 61 -9.51 15.24 -23.77
CA ILE A 61 -10.53 14.21 -23.49
C ILE A 61 -9.91 13.08 -22.66
N GLU A 62 -8.70 12.64 -23.01
CA GLU A 62 -7.98 11.61 -22.24
C GLU A 62 -7.73 12.04 -20.79
N LYS A 63 -7.26 13.28 -20.59
CA LYS A 63 -7.06 13.85 -19.26
C LYS A 63 -8.37 13.93 -18.47
N GLU A 64 -9.45 14.38 -19.10
CA GLU A 64 -10.77 14.44 -18.45
C GLU A 64 -11.28 13.05 -18.06
N MET A 65 -11.11 12.05 -18.94
CA MET A 65 -11.45 10.67 -18.63
C MET A 65 -10.65 10.13 -17.44
N HIS A 66 -9.35 10.41 -17.38
CA HIS A 66 -8.48 10.03 -16.26
C HIS A 66 -8.95 10.65 -14.94
N LEU A 67 -9.25 11.96 -14.93
CA LEU A 67 -9.77 12.65 -13.74
C LEU A 67 -11.14 12.11 -13.30
N ARG A 68 -12.06 11.84 -14.24
CA ARG A 68 -13.36 11.23 -13.94
C ARG A 68 -13.21 9.81 -13.38
N ARG A 69 -12.23 9.03 -13.83
CA ARG A 69 -11.94 7.71 -13.25
C ARG A 69 -11.47 7.85 -11.80
N ALA A 70 -10.62 8.83 -11.50
CA ALA A 70 -10.14 9.08 -10.15
C ALA A 70 -11.29 9.48 -9.21
N GLU A 71 -12.18 10.37 -9.67
CA GLU A 71 -13.38 10.76 -8.93
C GLU A 71 -14.27 9.54 -8.62
N LYS A 72 -14.55 8.69 -9.62
CA LYS A 72 -15.29 7.44 -9.41
C LYS A 72 -14.62 6.51 -8.41
N ALA A 73 -13.29 6.42 -8.40
CA ALA A 73 -12.56 5.61 -7.42
C ALA A 73 -12.79 6.11 -5.99
N TYR A 74 -12.80 7.43 -5.76
CA TYR A 74 -13.14 8.00 -4.46
C TYR A 74 -14.58 7.77 -4.05
N GLU A 75 -15.52 7.95 -4.98
CA GLU A 75 -16.94 7.72 -4.71
C GLU A 75 -17.18 6.26 -4.32
N LEU A 76 -16.57 5.31 -5.06
CA LEU A 76 -16.62 3.89 -4.77
C LEU A 76 -16.06 3.59 -3.38
N LYS A 77 -14.87 4.12 -3.04
CA LYS A 77 -14.28 3.95 -1.71
C LYS A 77 -15.19 4.51 -0.63
N LYS A 78 -15.72 5.73 -0.81
CA LYS A 78 -16.63 6.38 0.15
C LYS A 78 -17.90 5.56 0.36
N LYS A 79 -18.51 5.04 -0.71
CA LYS A 79 -19.71 4.20 -0.67
C LYS A 79 -19.42 2.87 0.03
N ALA A 80 -18.33 2.19 -0.32
CA ALA A 80 -17.91 0.93 0.30
C ALA A 80 -17.71 1.09 1.81
N LYS A 81 -17.04 2.16 2.25
CA LYS A 81 -16.85 2.47 3.68
C LYS A 81 -18.17 2.73 4.39
N ALA A 82 -19.08 3.50 3.79
CA ALA A 82 -20.39 3.78 4.37
C ALA A 82 -21.24 2.51 4.52
N ALA A 83 -21.22 1.64 3.50
CA ALA A 83 -21.94 0.37 3.50
C ALA A 83 -21.38 -0.61 4.54
N ALA A 84 -20.05 -0.77 4.62
CA ALA A 84 -19.43 -1.69 5.59
C ALA A 84 -19.67 -1.30 7.06
N LYS A 85 -19.91 -0.01 7.35
CA LYS A 85 -20.30 0.43 8.70
C LYS A 85 -21.72 0.01 9.09
N GLN A 86 -22.58 -0.29 8.12
CA GLN A 86 -23.97 -0.70 8.33
C GLN A 86 -24.15 -2.21 8.18
N ASP A 87 -23.24 -2.88 7.47
CA ASP A 87 -23.27 -4.31 7.21
C ASP A 87 -22.14 -5.03 7.98
N PRO A 88 -22.45 -5.76 9.06
CA PRO A 88 -21.44 -6.48 9.84
C PRO A 88 -20.77 -7.62 9.08
N THR A 89 -21.35 -8.07 7.95
CA THR A 89 -20.80 -9.12 7.09
C THR A 89 -19.78 -8.59 6.07
N SER A 90 -19.58 -7.27 6.02
CA SER A 90 -18.67 -6.60 5.10
C SER A 90 -17.52 -5.92 5.85
N ARG A 91 -16.32 -5.99 5.30
CA ARG A 91 -15.14 -5.25 5.79
C ARG A 91 -14.44 -4.52 4.67
N VAL A 92 -13.93 -3.33 5.00
CA VAL A 92 -13.15 -2.50 4.09
C VAL A 92 -11.78 -2.20 4.69
N LEU A 93 -10.73 -2.64 4.02
CA LEU A 93 -9.34 -2.36 4.36
C LEU A 93 -8.75 -1.38 3.35
N VAL A 94 -7.94 -0.45 3.84
CA VAL A 94 -7.08 0.41 3.01
C VAL A 94 -5.65 0.13 3.45
N MET A 95 -4.76 -0.16 2.49
CA MET A 95 -3.38 -0.52 2.79
C MET A 95 -2.39 0.27 1.95
N ASP A 96 -1.28 0.63 2.57
CA ASP A 96 -0.18 1.33 1.92
C ASP A 96 1.15 1.10 2.64
N LEU A 97 2.26 1.19 1.90
CA LEU A 97 3.61 1.07 2.44
C LEU A 97 4.25 2.45 2.56
N GLN A 98 4.52 2.88 3.79
CA GLN A 98 5.17 4.16 4.06
C GLN A 98 6.55 4.25 3.40
N GLN A 99 6.97 5.49 3.09
CA GLN A 99 8.37 5.79 2.82
C GLN A 99 9.30 5.19 3.90
N CYS A 100 10.43 4.66 3.44
CA CYS A 100 11.40 3.97 4.30
C CYS A 100 11.89 4.87 5.45
N LEU A 101 11.92 4.32 6.66
CA LEU A 101 12.38 5.01 7.87
C LEU A 101 13.88 4.75 8.07
N PRO A 102 14.74 5.78 7.94
CA PRO A 102 16.19 5.59 8.01
C PRO A 102 16.66 5.23 9.42
N THR A 103 17.61 4.31 9.49
CA THR A 103 18.23 3.84 10.74
C THR A 103 19.76 3.73 10.56
N PRO A 104 20.57 4.42 11.38
CA PRO A 104 20.15 5.35 12.42
C PRO A 104 19.47 6.60 11.84
N HIS A 105 18.66 7.30 12.63
CA HIS A 105 18.18 8.64 12.29
C HIS A 105 19.05 9.66 13.00
N LEU A 106 19.78 10.50 12.26
CA LEU A 106 20.69 11.51 12.81
C LEU A 106 20.51 12.85 12.09
N LYS A 107 20.82 13.95 12.78
CA LYS A 107 20.85 15.30 12.21
C LYS A 107 22.22 15.71 11.64
N CYS A 108 23.22 14.83 11.71
CA CYS A 108 24.59 15.15 11.26
C CYS A 108 24.70 15.10 9.73
N LYS A 109 25.49 16.00 9.14
CA LYS A 109 25.63 16.10 7.66
C LYS A 109 26.16 14.81 7.01
N LYS A 110 26.97 14.04 7.74
CA LYS A 110 27.59 12.81 7.23
C LYS A 110 26.55 11.77 6.81
N ILE A 111 25.39 11.74 7.48
CA ILE A 111 24.35 10.74 7.21
C ILE A 111 23.75 10.88 5.80
N TYR A 112 23.71 12.10 5.25
CA TYR A 112 23.16 12.37 3.92
C TYR A 112 23.92 11.67 2.80
N TYR A 113 25.22 11.41 3.01
CA TYR A 113 26.10 10.75 2.05
C TYR A 113 26.38 9.28 2.40
N SER A 114 25.73 8.76 3.45
CA SER A 114 25.96 7.41 3.95
C SER A 114 24.81 6.49 3.56
N ARG A 115 25.12 5.24 3.21
CA ARG A 115 24.08 4.21 3.09
C ARG A 115 23.52 3.90 4.48
N GLN A 116 22.21 4.02 4.64
CA GLN A 116 21.49 3.78 5.90
C GLN A 116 20.76 2.45 5.84
N LEU A 117 20.52 1.84 7.02
CA LEU A 117 19.51 0.79 7.11
C LEU A 117 18.13 1.44 6.99
N TYR A 118 17.15 0.64 6.56
CA TYR A 118 15.77 1.08 6.50
C TYR A 118 14.86 0.18 7.33
N VAL A 119 13.94 0.82 8.03
CA VAL A 119 12.76 0.19 8.62
C VAL A 119 11.58 0.49 7.72
N LEU A 120 10.86 -0.56 7.38
CA LEU A 120 9.65 -0.51 6.57
C LEU A 120 8.44 -0.48 7.49
N ASN A 121 7.38 0.20 7.05
CA ASN A 121 6.11 0.28 7.77
C ASN A 121 4.94 0.08 6.81
N PHE A 122 4.43 -1.15 6.76
CA PHE A 122 3.22 -1.47 6.01
C PHE A 122 2.00 -1.23 6.89
N THR A 123 1.16 -0.29 6.48
CA THR A 123 0.00 0.13 7.26
C THR A 123 -1.27 -0.43 6.64
N ILE A 124 -2.07 -1.11 7.47
CA ILE A 124 -3.42 -1.53 7.12
C ILE A 124 -4.39 -0.78 8.04
N TYR A 125 -5.30 -0.03 7.42
CA TYR A 125 -6.38 0.66 8.10
C TYR A 125 -7.70 -0.06 7.85
N ASP A 126 -8.34 -0.54 8.93
CA ASP A 126 -9.70 -1.06 8.84
C ASP A 126 -10.69 0.11 8.92
N CYS A 127 -11.33 0.39 7.80
CA CYS A 127 -12.29 1.49 7.66
C CYS A 127 -13.58 1.28 8.46
N THR A 128 -13.82 0.04 8.89
CA THR A 128 -15.01 -0.40 9.60
C THR A 128 -14.82 -0.21 11.11
N THR A 129 -13.66 -0.60 11.65
CA THR A 129 -13.33 -0.42 13.08
C THR A 129 -12.63 0.89 13.39
N GLY A 130 -12.02 1.56 12.41
CA GLY A 130 -11.18 2.73 12.64
C GLY A 130 -9.75 2.41 13.09
N LEU A 131 -9.39 1.13 13.20
CA LEU A 131 -8.10 0.69 13.72
C LEU A 131 -6.99 0.78 12.68
N THR A 132 -5.85 1.34 13.08
CA THR A 132 -4.62 1.39 12.31
C THR A 132 -3.64 0.32 12.79
N HIS A 133 -3.27 -0.60 11.90
CA HIS A 133 -2.25 -1.61 12.15
C HIS A 133 -0.99 -1.25 11.36
N CYS A 134 0.16 -1.19 12.05
CA CYS A 134 1.47 -0.91 11.47
C CYS A 134 2.32 -2.17 11.58
N TYR A 135 2.55 -2.84 10.47
CA TYR A 135 3.43 -4.01 10.35
C TYR A 135 4.81 -3.49 9.97
N MET A 136 5.77 -3.65 10.88
CA MET A 136 7.08 -3.04 10.74
C MET A 136 8.18 -4.09 10.83
N TRP A 137 9.20 -3.92 9.99
CA TRP A 137 10.38 -4.77 9.93
C TRP A 137 11.56 -3.96 9.39
N SER A 138 12.77 -4.40 9.68
CA SER A 138 13.99 -3.83 9.11
C SER A 138 14.37 -4.54 7.81
N GLU A 139 15.17 -3.89 6.95
CA GLU A 139 15.65 -4.50 5.71
C GLU A 139 16.51 -5.76 5.91
N VAL A 140 16.99 -6.00 7.14
CA VAL A 140 17.70 -7.25 7.52
C VAL A 140 16.76 -8.38 7.91
N GLU A 141 15.47 -8.12 8.08
CA GLU A 141 14.45 -9.12 8.40
C GLU A 141 13.60 -9.48 7.18
N GLY A 142 13.36 -8.51 6.29
CA GLY A 142 12.52 -8.69 5.11
C GLY A 142 12.77 -7.63 4.05
N ASN A 143 12.40 -7.93 2.80
CA ASN A 143 12.49 -6.99 1.69
C ASN A 143 11.34 -5.97 1.67
N ARG A 144 11.31 -5.13 0.64
CA ARG A 144 10.21 -4.19 0.31
C ARG A 144 9.17 -4.81 -0.64
N GLY A 145 9.22 -6.12 -0.90
CA GLY A 145 8.55 -6.76 -2.02
C GLY A 145 7.17 -7.34 -1.71
N SER A 146 6.56 -7.94 -2.73
CA SER A 146 5.23 -8.55 -2.62
C SER A 146 5.15 -9.68 -1.61
N ASN A 147 6.23 -10.45 -1.36
CA ASN A 147 6.24 -11.50 -0.33
C ASN A 147 5.99 -10.95 1.07
N GLU A 148 6.62 -9.82 1.42
CA GLU A 148 6.44 -9.19 2.72
C GLU A 148 5.02 -8.61 2.87
N ILE A 149 4.53 -7.93 1.82
CA ILE A 149 3.17 -7.39 1.79
C ILE A 149 2.13 -8.51 1.92
N SER A 150 2.27 -9.57 1.13
CA SER A 150 1.41 -10.76 1.14
C SER A 150 1.37 -11.44 2.50
N THR A 151 2.54 -11.64 3.13
CA THR A 151 2.62 -12.23 4.47
C THR A 151 1.86 -11.37 5.48
N CYS A 152 2.11 -10.06 5.51
CA CYS A 152 1.46 -9.16 6.45
C CYS A 152 -0.05 -9.10 6.22
N LEU A 153 -0.50 -9.06 4.97
CA LEU A 153 -1.90 -9.05 4.59
C LEU A 153 -2.61 -10.35 5.01
N LEU A 154 -2.00 -11.51 4.72
CA LEU A 154 -2.52 -12.82 5.10
C LEU A 154 -2.68 -12.93 6.63
N GLN A 155 -1.62 -12.63 7.38
CA GLN A 155 -1.64 -12.63 8.83
C GLN A 155 -2.65 -11.64 9.40
N HIS A 156 -2.79 -10.45 8.79
CA HIS A 156 -3.76 -9.47 9.21
C HIS A 156 -5.19 -9.99 9.08
N ILE A 157 -5.53 -10.53 7.90
CA ILE A 157 -6.89 -11.00 7.60
C ILE A 157 -7.25 -12.17 8.51
N LEU A 158 -6.41 -13.21 8.57
CA LEU A 158 -6.69 -14.41 9.37
C LEU A 158 -6.80 -14.14 10.88
N LYS A 159 -6.14 -13.07 11.37
CA LYS A 159 -6.14 -12.72 12.80
C LYS A 159 -7.21 -11.71 13.20
N ASN A 160 -7.49 -10.72 12.35
CA ASN A 160 -8.26 -9.53 12.74
C ASN A 160 -9.62 -9.42 12.04
N VAL A 161 -9.84 -10.14 10.92
CA VAL A 161 -11.15 -10.16 10.27
C VAL A 161 -12.03 -11.21 10.97
N PRO A 162 -13.22 -10.84 11.47
CA PRO A 162 -14.09 -11.79 12.18
C PRO A 162 -14.74 -12.84 11.25
N ASP A 163 -15.02 -14.02 11.81
CA ASP A 163 -15.72 -15.14 11.15
C ASP A 163 -17.16 -14.84 10.68
N GLY A 164 -17.71 -13.67 11.00
CA GLY A 164 -19.00 -13.21 10.47
C GLY A 164 -18.89 -12.54 9.10
N VAL A 165 -17.68 -12.24 8.63
CA VAL A 165 -17.43 -11.45 7.43
C VAL A 165 -17.44 -12.35 6.20
N THR A 166 -18.32 -12.08 5.26
CA THR A 166 -18.45 -12.82 3.99
C THR A 166 -17.86 -12.05 2.82
N LYS A 167 -17.78 -10.72 2.92
CA LYS A 167 -17.25 -9.84 1.87
C LYS A 167 -16.12 -8.96 2.39
N LEU A 168 -14.96 -9.06 1.76
CA LEU A 168 -13.81 -8.20 2.03
C LEU A 168 -13.54 -7.29 0.84
N THR A 169 -13.37 -5.99 1.10
CA THR A 169 -12.91 -5.02 0.09
C THR A 169 -11.59 -4.44 0.53
N ILE A 170 -10.59 -4.50 -0.34
CA ILE A 170 -9.23 -4.01 -0.10
C ILE A 170 -8.96 -2.90 -1.10
N PHE A 171 -8.54 -1.74 -0.61
CA PHE A 171 -8.03 -0.64 -1.44
C PHE A 171 -6.53 -0.51 -1.25
N SER A 172 -5.77 -0.39 -2.35
CA SER A 172 -4.34 -0.14 -2.33
C SER A 172 -3.91 0.73 -3.52
N ASP A 173 -2.65 1.13 -3.56
CA ASP A 173 -2.04 1.69 -4.77
C ASP A 173 -1.95 0.66 -5.93
N CYS A 174 -1.49 1.11 -7.09
CA CYS A 174 -1.28 0.28 -8.27
C CYS A 174 0.16 -0.29 -8.37
N CYS A 175 0.95 -0.31 -7.29
CA CYS A 175 2.35 -0.72 -7.35
C CYS A 175 2.46 -2.19 -7.80
N ALA A 176 3.06 -2.42 -8.97
CA ALA A 176 3.17 -3.76 -9.55
C ALA A 176 4.08 -4.68 -8.71
N GLY A 177 5.21 -4.17 -8.21
CA GLY A 177 6.13 -4.95 -7.37
C GLY A 177 5.57 -5.33 -5.99
N GLN A 178 4.46 -4.71 -5.55
CA GLN A 178 3.92 -4.88 -4.21
C GLN A 178 2.48 -5.40 -4.20
N ASN A 179 1.56 -4.67 -4.84
CA ASN A 179 0.13 -4.88 -4.69
C ASN A 179 -0.56 -5.50 -5.92
N ARG A 180 -0.16 -5.12 -7.15
CA ARG A 180 -0.80 -5.57 -8.40
C ARG A 180 0.03 -6.62 -9.12
N ASN A 181 0.09 -7.83 -8.56
CA ASN A 181 0.85 -8.97 -9.08
C ASN A 181 0.20 -10.33 -8.71
N SER A 182 0.78 -11.42 -9.23
CA SER A 182 0.33 -12.81 -8.99
C SER A 182 0.53 -13.25 -7.54
N THR A 183 1.51 -12.71 -6.83
CA THR A 183 1.77 -13.02 -5.40
C THR A 183 0.59 -12.58 -4.52
N ILE A 184 0.05 -11.39 -4.76
CA ILE A 184 -1.13 -10.90 -4.04
C ILE A 184 -2.40 -11.63 -4.51
N CYS A 185 -2.47 -12.02 -5.78
CA CYS A 185 -3.54 -12.91 -6.27
C CYS A 185 -3.56 -14.24 -5.48
N MET A 186 -2.40 -14.89 -5.36
CA MET A 186 -2.21 -16.12 -4.59
C MET A 186 -2.59 -15.91 -3.12
N THR A 187 -2.20 -14.79 -2.52
CA THR A 187 -2.59 -14.44 -1.14
C THR A 187 -4.10 -14.40 -0.95
N ASN A 188 -4.84 -13.78 -1.87
CA ASN A 188 -6.30 -13.73 -1.81
C ASN A 188 -6.93 -15.12 -1.98
N PHE A 189 -6.34 -16.00 -2.79
CA PHE A 189 -6.78 -17.40 -2.89
C PHE A 189 -6.55 -18.18 -1.61
N ILE A 190 -5.39 -18.02 -0.95
CA ILE A 190 -5.12 -18.61 0.37
C ILE A 190 -6.16 -18.12 1.38
N VAL A 191 -6.42 -16.81 1.45
CA VAL A 191 -7.44 -16.26 2.36
C VAL A 191 -8.81 -16.87 2.12
N LEU A 192 -9.23 -17.05 0.87
CA LEU A 192 -10.53 -17.64 0.54
C LEU A 192 -10.65 -19.11 0.94
N GLN A 193 -9.54 -19.87 0.92
CA GLN A 193 -9.50 -21.26 1.37
C GLN A 193 -9.49 -21.37 2.90
N GLU A 194 -8.74 -20.50 3.58
CA GLU A 194 -8.43 -20.66 5.02
C GLU A 194 -9.37 -19.90 5.95
N HIS A 195 -9.84 -18.71 5.56
CA HIS A 195 -10.75 -17.95 6.41
C HIS A 195 -12.10 -18.68 6.46
N PRO A 196 -12.78 -18.83 7.61
CA PRO A 196 -13.99 -19.67 7.70
C PRO A 196 -15.16 -19.16 6.84
N SER A 197 -15.35 -17.84 6.76
CA SER A 197 -16.56 -17.22 6.20
C SER A 197 -16.42 -16.41 4.91
N ILE A 198 -15.24 -15.87 4.57
CA ILE A 198 -15.07 -14.97 3.42
C ILE A 198 -15.38 -15.69 2.10
N GLN A 199 -16.41 -15.23 1.40
CA GLN A 199 -16.85 -15.77 0.11
C GLN A 199 -16.36 -14.94 -1.07
N GLU A 200 -16.18 -13.63 -0.87
CA GLU A 200 -15.82 -12.68 -1.91
C GLU A 200 -14.75 -11.71 -1.40
N ILE A 201 -13.70 -11.51 -2.21
CA ILE A 201 -12.72 -10.44 -2.00
C ILE A 201 -12.74 -9.52 -3.22
N ASN A 202 -12.82 -8.21 -2.98
CA ASN A 202 -12.67 -7.17 -4.00
C ASN A 202 -11.38 -6.41 -3.71
N HIS A 203 -10.35 -6.58 -4.53
CA HIS A 203 -9.13 -5.79 -4.45
C HIS A 203 -9.15 -4.71 -5.52
N ILE A 204 -9.23 -3.46 -5.08
CA ILE A 204 -9.40 -2.26 -5.90
C ILE A 204 -8.11 -1.44 -5.84
N PHE A 205 -7.50 -1.20 -7.00
CA PHE A 205 -6.25 -0.46 -7.16
C PHE A 205 -6.54 0.98 -7.55
N LEU A 206 -6.18 1.92 -6.67
CA LEU A 206 -6.48 3.33 -6.80
C LEU A 206 -5.54 4.05 -7.79
N ILE A 207 -6.01 5.14 -8.39
CA ILE A 207 -5.25 5.86 -9.41
C ILE A 207 -4.11 6.66 -8.77
N PRO A 208 -2.84 6.44 -9.17
CA PRO A 208 -1.69 7.19 -8.66
C PRO A 208 -1.83 8.70 -8.87
N GLY A 209 -1.30 9.49 -7.92
CA GLY A 209 -1.28 10.97 -7.98
C GLY A 209 -2.64 11.66 -7.84
N HIS A 210 -3.75 10.93 -7.94
CA HIS A 210 -5.08 11.50 -7.73
C HIS A 210 -5.79 10.93 -6.52
N THR A 211 -5.42 9.75 -6.04
CA THR A 211 -6.14 9.08 -4.95
C THR A 211 -5.39 9.15 -3.63
N PHE A 212 -5.42 10.31 -2.99
CA PHE A 212 -5.06 10.48 -1.59
C PHE A 212 -5.86 9.52 -0.70
N MET A 213 -5.17 8.73 0.09
CA MET A 213 -5.72 7.80 1.05
C MET A 213 -5.56 8.37 2.46
N PRO A 214 -6.44 9.30 2.91
CA PRO A 214 -6.31 9.91 4.24
C PRO A 214 -6.28 8.89 5.39
N GLU A 215 -6.80 7.69 5.15
CA GLU A 215 -6.81 6.57 6.09
C GLU A 215 -5.41 6.05 6.45
N VAL A 216 -4.46 6.11 5.51
CA VAL A 216 -3.09 5.60 5.65
C VAL A 216 -2.07 6.73 5.46
N ASP A 217 -2.18 7.54 4.39
CA ASP A 217 -1.33 8.70 4.13
C ASP A 217 -1.39 9.71 5.28
N GLY A 218 -2.58 9.91 5.85
CA GLY A 218 -2.76 10.76 7.02
C GLY A 218 -2.01 10.23 8.25
N LYS A 219 -1.90 8.91 8.40
CA LYS A 219 -1.15 8.25 9.50
C LYS A 219 0.34 8.35 9.26
N HIS A 220 0.78 8.15 8.03
CA HIS A 220 2.18 8.36 7.63
C HIS A 220 2.60 9.82 7.82
N ALA A 221 1.75 10.79 7.48
CA ALA A 221 2.01 12.20 7.72
C ALA A 221 2.21 12.53 9.22
N VAL A 222 1.46 11.87 10.11
CA VAL A 222 1.67 11.98 11.57
C VAL A 222 3.03 11.41 11.97
N ILE A 223 3.39 10.24 11.44
CA ILE A 223 4.70 9.61 11.69
C ILE A 223 5.83 10.51 11.18
N GLU A 224 5.73 11.05 9.97
CA GLU A 224 6.73 11.97 9.39
C GLU A 224 6.85 13.28 10.18
N LYS A 225 5.73 13.83 10.65
CA LYS A 225 5.74 15.01 11.53
C LYS A 225 6.39 14.69 12.87
N TYR A 226 6.16 13.50 13.43
CA TYR A 226 6.79 13.05 14.67
C TYR A 226 8.30 12.83 14.48
N LYS A 227 8.69 12.16 13.40
CA LYS A 227 10.09 11.95 12.98
C LYS A 227 10.90 13.24 12.94
N LYS A 228 10.34 14.34 12.40
CA LYS A 228 11.01 15.66 12.39
C LYS A 228 11.35 16.21 13.78
N ARG A 229 10.63 15.78 14.83
CA ARG A 229 10.85 16.18 16.22
C ARG A 229 11.86 15.29 16.94
N LEU A 230 12.09 14.07 16.44
CA LEU A 230 13.08 13.17 17.00
C LEU A 230 14.49 13.76 16.84
N GLU A 231 15.28 13.68 17.90
CA GLU A 231 16.68 14.06 17.82
C GLU A 231 17.53 12.95 17.21
N LYS A 232 17.19 11.70 17.53
CA LYS A 232 17.97 10.51 17.20
C LYS A 232 17.11 9.25 17.18
N ILE A 233 17.45 8.32 16.29
CA ILE A 233 17.11 6.89 16.39
C ILE A 233 18.42 6.09 16.24
N ASN A 234 18.72 5.23 17.21
CA ASN A 234 19.93 4.42 17.26
C ASN A 234 19.78 3.05 16.59
N VAL A 235 18.62 2.42 16.65
CA VAL A 235 18.38 1.05 16.15
C VAL A 235 16.95 0.89 15.64
N PRO A 236 16.65 -0.15 14.82
CA PRO A 236 15.32 -0.35 14.25
C PRO A 236 14.19 -0.36 15.29
N ASP A 237 14.42 -1.00 16.44
CA ASP A 237 13.41 -1.18 17.49
C ASP A 237 12.87 0.14 18.06
N GLU A 238 13.68 1.19 18.07
CA GLU A 238 13.25 2.51 18.52
C GLU A 238 12.20 3.11 17.58
N TRP A 239 12.18 2.74 16.29
CA TRP A 239 11.11 3.16 15.37
C TRP A 239 9.76 2.58 15.74
N TYR A 240 9.69 1.34 16.23
CA TYR A 240 8.43 0.74 16.67
C TYR A 240 7.79 1.54 17.82
N THR A 241 8.64 1.99 18.75
CA THR A 241 8.23 2.85 19.85
C THR A 241 7.83 4.24 19.35
N ALA A 242 8.62 4.83 18.45
CA ALA A 242 8.36 6.15 17.88
C ALA A 242 7.04 6.19 17.10
N VAL A 243 6.74 5.18 16.28
CA VAL A 243 5.48 5.08 15.55
C VAL A 243 4.30 4.94 16.50
N LYS A 244 4.43 4.12 17.55
CA LYS A 244 3.39 4.01 18.59
C LYS A 244 3.12 5.34 19.28
N GLN A 245 4.17 6.11 19.62
CA GLN A 245 4.06 7.45 20.21
C GLN A 245 3.46 8.46 19.24
N ALA A 246 3.85 8.42 17.96
CA ALA A 246 3.31 9.29 16.92
C ALA A 246 1.78 9.20 16.86
N GLY A 247 1.22 7.98 16.92
CA GLY A 247 -0.22 7.73 16.95
C GLY A 247 -0.96 8.40 18.12
N MET A 248 -0.26 8.70 19.21
CA MET A 248 -0.83 9.34 20.41
C MET A 248 -0.80 10.88 20.34
N THR A 249 -0.15 11.48 19.34
CA THR A 249 0.09 12.93 19.31
C THR A 249 -1.06 13.79 18.78
N ASP A 250 -2.09 13.18 18.19
CA ASP A 250 -3.27 13.89 17.69
C ASP A 250 -4.56 13.11 17.99
N PRO A 251 -5.01 13.10 19.25
CA PRO A 251 -6.23 12.41 19.66
C PRO A 251 -7.50 13.01 19.03
N THR A 252 -7.45 14.27 18.61
CA THR A 252 -8.58 15.00 18.02
C THR A 252 -8.90 14.52 16.61
N ASN A 253 -7.89 14.33 15.76
CA ASN A 253 -8.08 13.81 14.40
C ASN A 253 -8.07 12.28 14.36
N PHE A 254 -7.50 11.64 15.38
CA PHE A 254 -7.42 10.19 15.51
C PHE A 254 -7.94 9.78 16.90
N PRO A 255 -9.26 9.78 17.12
CA PRO A 255 -9.85 9.46 18.42
C PRO A 255 -9.48 8.04 18.92
N ASP A 256 -9.20 7.11 18.00
CA ASP A 256 -8.71 5.77 18.35
C ASP A 256 -7.22 5.75 18.74
N GLY A 257 -6.46 6.81 18.43
CA GLY A 257 -5.16 7.23 18.99
C GLY A 257 -4.03 6.20 19.12
N LYS A 258 -4.23 4.97 18.65
CA LYS A 258 -3.38 3.83 18.94
C LYS A 258 -3.06 3.13 17.63
N PHE A 259 -1.83 3.37 17.16
CA PHE A 259 -1.26 2.50 16.15
C PHE A 259 -0.96 1.16 16.81
N LYS A 260 -1.57 0.09 16.29
CA LYS A 260 -1.21 -1.28 16.66
C LYS A 260 0.05 -1.66 15.91
N VAL A 261 1.20 -1.39 16.53
CA VAL A 261 2.52 -1.73 15.96
C VAL A 261 2.80 -3.21 16.20
N THR A 262 3.10 -3.92 15.11
CA THR A 262 3.50 -5.33 15.10
C THR A 262 4.88 -5.42 14.47
N HIS A 263 5.85 -5.96 15.20
CA HIS A 263 7.15 -6.33 14.67
C HIS A 263 7.03 -7.64 13.91
N VAL A 264 7.40 -7.65 12.64
CA VAL A 264 7.32 -8.82 11.76
C VAL A 264 8.72 -9.37 11.52
N THR A 265 8.95 -10.60 11.95
CA THR A 265 10.28 -11.26 11.91
C THR A 265 10.33 -12.46 10.98
N SER A 266 9.21 -12.82 10.35
CA SER A 266 9.09 -14.02 9.52
C SER A 266 8.18 -13.75 8.34
N PHE A 267 8.63 -14.15 7.16
CA PHE A 267 7.92 -13.96 5.90
C PHE A 267 7.76 -15.29 5.15
N TYR A 268 6.74 -15.39 4.32
CA TYR A 268 6.50 -16.54 3.45
C TYR A 268 6.86 -16.21 2.00
N ASP A 269 7.38 -17.20 1.28
CA ASP A 269 7.65 -17.11 -0.15
C ASP A 269 6.39 -17.43 -0.96
N VAL A 270 5.45 -16.49 -0.94
CA VAL A 270 4.18 -16.60 -1.68
C VAL A 270 4.43 -16.50 -3.19
N ALA A 271 5.49 -15.79 -3.60
CA ALA A 271 5.82 -15.57 -5.00
C ALA A 271 6.21 -16.87 -5.71
N SER A 272 7.04 -17.71 -5.09
CA SER A 272 7.39 -19.03 -5.63
C SER A 272 6.15 -19.92 -5.76
N LEU A 273 5.28 -19.98 -4.74
CA LEU A 273 4.01 -20.72 -4.83
C LEU A 273 3.11 -20.16 -5.95
N ALA A 274 3.05 -18.85 -6.12
CA ALA A 274 2.31 -18.22 -7.20
C ALA A 274 2.86 -18.61 -8.59
N LYS A 275 4.19 -18.68 -8.75
CA LYS A 275 4.83 -19.13 -10.01
C LYS A 275 4.58 -20.61 -10.29
N GLU A 276 4.55 -21.44 -9.26
CA GLU A 276 4.26 -22.87 -9.38
C GLU A 276 2.80 -23.12 -9.79
N GLU A 277 1.85 -22.50 -9.10
CA GLU A 277 0.43 -22.83 -9.24
C GLU A 277 -0.34 -21.95 -10.23
N LEU A 278 0.10 -20.70 -10.46
CA LEU A 278 -0.57 -19.74 -11.33
C LEU A 278 0.21 -19.50 -12.62
N VAL A 279 -0.52 -19.23 -13.70
CA VAL A 279 0.02 -18.82 -15.00
C VAL A 279 -0.47 -17.42 -15.31
N ARG A 280 0.48 -16.51 -15.58
CA ARG A 280 0.15 -15.19 -16.08
C ARG A 280 -0.39 -15.30 -17.50
N ARG A 281 -1.60 -14.80 -17.75
CA ARG A 281 -2.23 -14.84 -19.09
C ARG A 281 -2.30 -13.46 -19.71
N LYS A 282 -1.95 -13.33 -20.99
CA LYS A 282 -2.09 -12.08 -21.76
C LYS A 282 -3.51 -11.85 -22.30
N LYS A 283 -4.40 -12.85 -22.16
CA LYS A 283 -5.78 -12.83 -22.66
C LYS A 283 -6.77 -13.31 -21.60
N CYS A 284 -7.97 -12.76 -21.62
CA CYS A 284 -9.10 -13.24 -20.82
C CYS A 284 -9.71 -14.51 -21.44
N THR A 285 -10.67 -15.14 -20.75
CA THR A 285 -11.31 -16.37 -21.22
C THR A 285 -12.14 -16.18 -22.50
N ASP A 286 -12.55 -14.94 -22.78
CA ASP A 286 -13.18 -14.50 -24.02
C ASP A 286 -12.20 -14.37 -25.20
N LYS A 287 -10.89 -14.62 -24.97
CA LYS A 287 -9.77 -14.48 -25.91
C LYS A 287 -9.36 -13.04 -26.24
N GLU A 288 -9.97 -12.04 -25.59
CA GLU A 288 -9.59 -10.65 -25.75
C GLU A 288 -8.31 -10.33 -24.94
N PRO A 289 -7.45 -9.42 -25.44
CA PRO A 289 -6.23 -9.04 -24.74
C PRO A 289 -6.55 -8.35 -23.40
N LEU A 290 -5.68 -8.58 -22.42
CA LEU A 290 -5.74 -7.96 -21.10
C LEU A 290 -4.48 -7.13 -20.86
N ASN A 291 -4.65 -5.82 -20.69
CA ASN A 291 -3.62 -4.97 -20.13
C ASN A 291 -3.75 -4.94 -18.60
N TYR A 292 -2.83 -5.60 -17.90
CA TYR A 292 -2.78 -5.61 -16.43
C TYR A 292 -2.62 -4.21 -15.85
N LEU A 293 -1.87 -3.33 -16.53
CA LEU A 293 -1.63 -1.96 -16.06
C LEU A 293 -2.88 -1.10 -16.08
N ASP A 294 -3.88 -1.47 -16.87
CA ASP A 294 -5.18 -0.78 -16.95
C ASP A 294 -6.22 -1.42 -16.03
N THR A 295 -5.90 -2.53 -15.34
CA THR A 295 -6.85 -3.16 -14.41
C THR A 295 -6.82 -2.44 -13.07
N HIS A 296 -8.03 -2.16 -12.56
CA HIS A 296 -8.25 -1.40 -11.33
C HIS A 296 -9.11 -2.13 -10.31
N TRP A 297 -9.77 -3.23 -10.70
CA TRP A 297 -10.62 -3.99 -9.79
C TRP A 297 -10.52 -5.47 -10.10
N TRP A 298 -9.98 -6.24 -9.16
CA TRP A 298 -9.91 -7.69 -9.19
C TRP A 298 -10.86 -8.25 -8.15
N LYS A 299 -11.74 -9.14 -8.57
CA LYS A 299 -12.74 -9.79 -7.75
C LYS A 299 -12.48 -11.29 -7.72
N TYR A 300 -12.38 -11.82 -6.50
CA TYR A 300 -12.10 -13.20 -6.19
C TYR A 300 -13.32 -13.83 -5.53
N SER A 301 -13.55 -15.12 -5.76
CA SER A 301 -14.67 -15.85 -5.17
C SER A 301 -14.20 -17.20 -4.64
N ARG A 302 -14.69 -17.59 -3.46
CA ARG A 302 -14.40 -18.90 -2.85
C ARG A 302 -14.76 -20.07 -3.78
N ASN A 303 -15.84 -19.94 -4.56
CA ASN A 303 -16.31 -21.01 -5.41
C ASN A 303 -15.45 -21.22 -6.67
N ASN A 304 -14.59 -20.25 -7.01
CA ASN A 304 -13.81 -20.26 -8.25
C ASN A 304 -12.34 -19.87 -7.99
N ILE A 305 -11.68 -20.56 -7.06
CA ILE A 305 -10.24 -20.36 -6.80
C ILE A 305 -9.44 -20.61 -8.09
N GLY A 306 -8.45 -19.75 -8.36
CA GLY A 306 -7.69 -19.76 -9.60
C GLY A 306 -8.31 -18.96 -10.76
N MET A 307 -9.54 -18.46 -10.59
CA MET A 307 -10.14 -17.49 -11.51
C MET A 307 -10.33 -16.12 -10.84
N VAL A 308 -10.08 -15.07 -11.60
CA VAL A 308 -10.24 -13.68 -11.15
C VAL A 308 -11.11 -12.93 -12.14
N HIS A 309 -12.09 -12.21 -11.62
CA HIS A 309 -12.92 -11.30 -12.40
C HIS A 309 -12.26 -9.92 -12.38
N VAL A 310 -11.85 -9.41 -13.54
CA VAL A 310 -11.09 -8.16 -13.66
C VAL A 310 -11.86 -7.12 -14.46
N LYS A 311 -11.74 -5.85 -14.06
CA LYS A 311 -12.17 -4.71 -14.88
C LYS A 311 -11.27 -3.48 -14.72
N SER A 312 -11.32 -2.61 -15.72
CA SER A 312 -10.56 -1.36 -15.80
C SER A 312 -11.35 -0.14 -15.31
N SER A 313 -12.58 -0.34 -14.85
CA SER A 313 -13.50 0.72 -14.43
C SER A 313 -13.84 0.59 -12.96
N PHE A 314 -14.02 1.75 -12.30
CA PHE A 314 -14.56 1.83 -10.93
C PHE A 314 -16.09 1.87 -10.89
N SER A 315 -16.77 1.90 -12.04
CA SER A 315 -18.24 1.81 -12.10
C SER A 315 -18.70 0.42 -11.70
N GLU A 316 -19.69 0.34 -10.82
CA GLU A 316 -20.28 -0.93 -10.35
C GLU A 316 -21.06 -1.63 -11.48
N GLU A 317 -21.60 -0.86 -12.41
CA GLU A 317 -22.37 -1.31 -13.57
C GLU A 317 -21.48 -1.88 -14.69
N ALA A 318 -20.19 -1.56 -14.69
CA ALA A 318 -19.26 -2.09 -15.68
C ALA A 318 -19.06 -3.59 -15.49
N GLU A 319 -19.20 -4.33 -16.59
CA GLU A 319 -19.03 -5.77 -16.63
C GLU A 319 -17.60 -6.20 -16.29
N PHE A 320 -17.49 -7.34 -15.62
CA PHE A 320 -16.21 -7.98 -15.36
C PHE A 320 -15.86 -8.92 -16.51
N ARG A 321 -14.58 -8.95 -16.87
CA ARG A 321 -14.01 -10.02 -17.69
C ARG A 321 -13.39 -11.08 -16.79
N THR A 322 -13.36 -12.32 -17.26
CA THR A 322 -12.81 -13.43 -16.48
C THR A 322 -11.40 -13.78 -16.94
N LEU A 323 -10.48 -13.84 -15.98
CA LEU A 323 -9.10 -14.24 -16.14
C LEU A 323 -8.88 -15.55 -15.39
N SER A 324 -8.45 -16.59 -16.11
CA SER A 324 -8.06 -17.86 -15.49
C SER A 324 -6.55 -17.90 -15.30
N PHE A 325 -6.11 -17.97 -14.05
CA PHE A 325 -4.71 -18.19 -13.69
C PHE A 325 -4.35 -19.67 -13.67
N LEU A 326 -5.31 -20.58 -13.86
CA LEU A 326 -5.03 -22.01 -13.85
C LEU A 326 -4.21 -22.45 -15.07
N ARG A 327 -3.31 -23.42 -14.85
CA ARG A 327 -2.64 -24.16 -15.92
C ARG A 327 -3.68 -24.90 -16.78
N ARG A 328 -3.40 -25.09 -18.07
CA ARG A 328 -4.34 -25.79 -18.97
C ARG A 328 -4.61 -27.20 -18.42
N GLY A 329 -5.89 -27.59 -18.36
CA GLY A 329 -6.31 -28.90 -17.86
C GLY A 329 -6.43 -29.02 -16.33
N VAL A 330 -6.02 -28.00 -15.57
CA VAL A 330 -6.24 -27.94 -14.12
C VAL A 330 -7.62 -27.32 -13.86
N ARG A 331 -8.43 -28.00 -13.06
CA ARG A 331 -9.73 -27.49 -12.61
C ARG A 331 -9.55 -26.75 -11.28
N ALA A 332 -10.39 -25.75 -11.04
CA ALA A 332 -10.39 -24.91 -9.82
C ALA A 332 -10.54 -25.73 -8.52
N ASP A 333 -11.26 -26.85 -8.60
CA ASP A 333 -11.50 -27.80 -7.51
C ASP A 333 -10.28 -28.68 -7.17
N ARG A 334 -9.16 -28.55 -7.90
CA ARG A 334 -7.94 -29.34 -7.72
C ARG A 334 -6.74 -28.57 -7.16
N LEU A 335 -6.85 -27.27 -6.86
CA LEU A 335 -5.75 -26.58 -6.18
C LEU A 335 -5.53 -27.23 -4.80
N PRO A 336 -4.29 -27.56 -4.42
CA PRO A 336 -4.01 -28.12 -3.11
C PRO A 336 -4.37 -27.13 -1.99
N PRO A 337 -4.39 -27.57 -0.73
CA PRO A 337 -4.36 -26.65 0.40
C PRO A 337 -3.14 -25.72 0.23
N LEU A 338 -3.38 -24.43 0.00
CA LEU A 338 -2.32 -23.50 -0.40
C LEU A 338 -1.46 -23.05 0.80
N LEU A 339 -2.07 -22.88 1.98
CA LEU A 339 -1.37 -22.41 3.18
C LEU A 339 -0.24 -23.38 3.61
N PRO A 340 -0.45 -24.71 3.66
CA PRO A 340 0.62 -25.66 3.97
C PRO A 340 1.78 -25.68 2.97
N CYS A 341 1.57 -25.21 1.74
CA CYS A 341 2.60 -25.15 0.71
C CYS A 341 3.52 -23.92 0.85
N LEU A 342 3.19 -22.96 1.73
CA LEU A 342 4.02 -21.79 1.94
C LEU A 342 5.34 -22.15 2.61
N GLN A 343 6.44 -21.78 1.94
CA GLN A 343 7.78 -21.88 2.50
C GLN A 343 8.14 -20.60 3.24
N ALA A 344 8.86 -20.72 4.36
CA ALA A 344 9.39 -19.57 5.08
C ALA A 344 10.60 -18.99 4.35
N LEU A 345 10.65 -17.66 4.21
CA LEU A 345 11.82 -16.94 3.76
C LEU A 345 12.90 -16.91 4.87
N PRO A 346 14.19 -16.72 4.51
CA PRO A 346 15.26 -16.57 5.48
C PRO A 346 14.95 -15.42 6.46
N ALA A 347 15.04 -15.70 7.76
CA ALA A 347 14.73 -14.73 8.82
C ALA A 347 15.74 -13.58 8.89
N VAL A 348 16.94 -13.75 8.32
CA VAL A 348 18.02 -12.77 8.37
C VAL A 348 18.60 -12.58 6.98
N ARG A 349 18.69 -11.33 6.56
CA ARG A 349 19.18 -10.90 5.25
C ARG A 349 20.49 -10.11 5.41
N PRO A 350 21.53 -10.44 4.62
CA PRO A 350 22.77 -9.68 4.64
C PRO A 350 22.60 -8.30 3.99
N ILE A 351 23.37 -7.33 4.47
CA ILE A 351 23.57 -6.03 3.80
C ILE A 351 24.84 -6.03 2.96
N SER A 352 25.03 -5.00 2.13
CA SER A 352 26.28 -4.85 1.38
C SER A 352 27.44 -4.50 2.31
N GLU A 353 28.66 -4.83 1.86
CA GLU A 353 29.90 -4.44 2.56
C GLU A 353 30.03 -2.93 2.69
N GLN A 354 29.65 -2.20 1.64
CA GLN A 354 29.76 -0.74 1.62
C GLN A 354 28.76 -0.10 2.58
N LYS A 355 27.53 -0.63 2.67
CA LYS A 355 26.54 -0.19 3.65
C LYS A 355 27.03 -0.46 5.07
N LYS A 356 27.57 -1.65 5.35
CA LYS A 356 28.14 -1.92 6.68
C LYS A 356 29.27 -0.94 7.01
N LYS A 357 30.18 -0.67 6.08
CA LYS A 357 31.27 0.30 6.26
C LYS A 357 30.74 1.70 6.61
N ASP A 358 29.71 2.16 5.91
CA ASP A 358 29.10 3.46 6.15
C ASP A 358 28.46 3.51 7.55
N LEU A 359 27.70 2.48 7.93
CA LEU A 359 27.05 2.37 9.25
C LEU A 359 28.07 2.33 10.40
N ILE A 360 29.15 1.56 10.26
CA ILE A 360 30.24 1.53 11.25
C ILE A 360 30.89 2.91 11.40
N SER A 361 30.99 3.66 10.31
CA SER A 361 31.54 5.03 10.33
C SER A 361 30.63 6.05 11.03
N LEU A 362 29.38 5.70 11.30
CA LEU A 362 28.39 6.53 12.01
C LEU A 362 28.34 6.24 13.53
N LEU A 363 28.99 5.17 14.01
CA LEU A 363 28.92 4.73 15.41
C LEU A 363 29.33 5.83 16.41
N CYS A 364 30.23 6.73 16.03
CA CYS A 364 30.63 7.85 16.89
C CYS A 364 29.49 8.83 17.23
N TYR A 365 28.39 8.81 16.47
CA TYR A 365 27.18 9.61 16.72
C TYR A 365 26.08 8.84 17.47
N LEU A 366 26.28 7.53 17.70
CA LEU A 366 25.32 6.63 18.33
C LEU A 366 25.72 6.30 19.76
N ASN A 367 24.73 5.95 20.59
CA ASN A 367 25.02 5.50 21.95
C ASN A 367 25.80 4.17 21.91
N LYS A 368 26.82 4.05 22.76
CA LYS A 368 27.74 2.89 22.79
C LYS A 368 27.04 1.55 23.00
N GLU A 369 25.93 1.56 23.73
CA GLU A 369 25.11 0.37 24.01
C GLU A 369 24.58 -0.31 22.74
N PHE A 370 24.40 0.44 21.65
CA PHE A 370 23.87 -0.07 20.38
C PHE A 370 24.96 -0.40 19.35
N HIS A 371 26.24 -0.23 19.67
CA HIS A 371 27.32 -0.49 18.70
C HIS A 371 27.39 -1.97 18.31
N SER A 372 27.09 -2.87 19.24
CA SER A 372 27.06 -4.32 19.02
C SER A 372 26.10 -4.72 17.91
N PHE A 373 24.93 -4.08 17.82
CA PHE A 373 23.95 -4.31 16.75
C PHE A 373 24.60 -4.16 15.36
N TYR A 374 25.26 -3.03 15.12
CA TYR A 374 25.88 -2.73 13.83
C TYR A 374 27.08 -3.63 13.49
N HIS A 375 27.88 -3.99 14.50
CA HIS A 375 28.98 -4.93 14.31
C HIS A 375 28.49 -6.32 13.89
N ASN A 376 27.35 -6.75 14.44
CA ASN A 376 26.77 -8.06 14.20
C ASN A 376 25.91 -8.14 12.93
N LEU A 377 25.73 -7.05 12.17
CA LEU A 377 24.98 -7.07 10.92
C LEU A 377 25.64 -8.03 9.91
N PRO A 378 24.88 -8.97 9.33
CA PRO A 378 25.39 -9.91 8.34
C PRO A 378 25.69 -9.20 7.03
N VAL A 379 26.68 -9.70 6.28
CA VAL A 379 27.16 -9.07 5.06
C VAL A 379 27.30 -10.09 3.95
N SER A 380 26.99 -9.67 2.72
CA SER A 380 27.27 -10.43 1.52
C SER A 380 27.66 -9.49 0.38
N GLY A 381 28.66 -9.89 -0.41
CA GLY A 381 29.05 -9.16 -1.63
C GLY A 381 27.97 -9.19 -2.72
N SER A 382 27.01 -10.11 -2.64
CA SER A 382 25.85 -10.20 -3.55
C SER A 382 24.59 -9.51 -3.02
N ALA A 383 24.65 -8.85 -1.85
CA ALA A 383 23.49 -8.20 -1.27
C ALA A 383 23.04 -7.01 -2.14
N GLN A 384 21.77 -7.03 -2.54
CA GLN A 384 21.14 -5.90 -3.22
C GLN A 384 20.85 -4.77 -2.23
N GLU A 385 21.09 -3.54 -2.67
CA GLU A 385 20.79 -2.34 -1.88
C GLU A 385 19.31 -2.00 -1.97
N LEU A 386 18.67 -1.82 -0.81
CA LEU A 386 17.33 -1.26 -0.75
C LEU A 386 17.41 0.24 -1.05
N HIS A 387 16.83 0.66 -2.18
CA HIS A 387 16.68 2.08 -2.49
C HIS A 387 15.34 2.58 -1.92
N PRO A 388 15.33 3.60 -1.04
CA PRO A 388 14.17 3.96 -0.23
C PRO A 388 12.94 4.37 -1.04
N ASP A 389 13.15 4.84 -2.27
CA ASP A 389 12.12 5.41 -3.14
C ASP A 389 12.21 4.91 -4.61
N SER A 390 12.97 3.85 -4.90
CA SER A 390 12.92 3.29 -6.26
C SER A 390 11.56 2.60 -6.43
N PRO A 391 10.84 2.81 -7.55
CA PRO A 391 9.79 1.89 -7.94
C PRO A 391 10.42 0.51 -7.98
N LEU A 392 9.86 -0.45 -7.24
CA LEU A 392 10.15 -1.85 -7.49
C LEU A 392 9.55 -2.14 -8.85
N MET A 393 10.37 -2.04 -9.89
CA MET A 393 10.02 -2.54 -11.21
C MET A 393 9.64 -4.00 -10.99
N ALA A 394 8.49 -4.41 -11.53
CA ALA A 394 8.21 -5.83 -11.62
C ALA A 394 9.41 -6.45 -12.32
N GLU A 395 10.01 -7.49 -11.75
CA GLU A 395 10.82 -8.38 -12.57
C GLU A 395 9.89 -8.77 -13.72
N GLU A 396 10.30 -8.43 -14.94
CA GLU A 396 9.66 -8.96 -16.14
C GLU A 396 9.92 -10.46 -16.08
N ASP A 397 9.03 -11.19 -15.40
CA ASP A 397 8.95 -12.64 -15.50
C ASP A 397 8.62 -12.92 -16.97
N GLU A 398 9.65 -13.07 -17.79
CA GLU A 398 9.60 -13.63 -19.14
C GLU A 398 9.14 -15.08 -19.06
N ASP A 399 7.87 -15.29 -18.74
CA ASP A 399 7.20 -16.55 -19.02
C ASP A 399 6.48 -16.39 -20.37
N ASP A 400 7.26 -16.57 -21.43
CA ASP A 400 6.75 -17.03 -22.71
C ASP A 400 6.76 -18.56 -22.72
N PRO A 401 5.60 -19.22 -22.55
CA PRO A 401 5.34 -20.42 -23.28
C PRO A 401 4.51 -20.01 -24.49
N THR A 402 5.20 -19.94 -25.61
CA THR A 402 4.61 -20.20 -26.92
C THR A 402 3.62 -21.38 -26.83
N ASP A 403 2.49 -21.21 -27.51
CA ASP A 403 1.34 -22.13 -27.75
C ASP A 403 0.15 -22.17 -26.76
#